data_AF-A0A537VPC2-F1
#
_entry.id   AF-A0A537VPC2-F1
#
_cell.length_a   1.000
_cell.length_b   1.000
_cell.length_c   1.000
_cell.angle_alpha   90.00
_cell.angle_beta   90.00
_cell.angle_gamma   90.00
#
_symmetry.space_group_name_H-M   'P 1'
#
loop_
_entity.id
_entity.type
_entity.pdbx_description
1 polymer ?
#
loop_
_entity_poly.entity_id
_entity_poly.type
_entity_poly.pdbx_seq_one_letter_code
_entity_poly.pdbx_strand_id
1 'polypeptide(L)'
;MEGVVPGWSVKDLVWHCGYWADYVGDVLERMSAGQPEPPEQDWEALNRMVAEDGKGKSWDEVIVAAERGRDRARAALLAMTDVTDAAASEFTDETVDHYQEHTAEIVAFAAAG
;
A
#
# COMPACT_ATOMS: atom_id res chain seq x y z
N MET A 1 -9.87 6.88 -20.69
CA MET A 1 -8.42 7.22 -20.63
C MET A 1 -7.77 6.07 -19.88
N GLU A 2 -6.81 5.40 -20.48
CA GLU A 2 -6.12 4.27 -19.86
C GLU A 2 -5.16 4.81 -18.79
N GLY A 3 -5.12 4.20 -17.59
CA GLY A 3 -4.13 4.51 -16.57
C GLY A 3 -2.72 4.23 -17.05
N VAL A 4 -1.72 4.81 -16.37
CA VAL A 4 -0.30 4.60 -16.72
C VAL A 4 0.15 3.17 -16.42
N VAL A 5 -0.54 2.46 -15.52
CA VAL A 5 -0.69 1.00 -15.59
C VAL A 5 -1.85 0.69 -16.54
N PRO A 6 -1.58 0.18 -17.76
CA PRO A 6 -2.62 -0.06 -18.74
C PRO A 6 -3.73 -0.94 -18.16
N GLY A 7 -4.97 -0.45 -18.24
CA GLY A 7 -6.16 -1.15 -17.76
C GLY A 7 -6.58 -0.89 -16.30
N TRP A 8 -5.84 -0.11 -15.51
CA TRP A 8 -6.23 0.24 -14.13
C TRP A 8 -7.07 1.53 -14.06
N SER A 9 -7.97 1.59 -13.10
CA SER A 9 -8.75 2.78 -12.71
C SER A 9 -8.16 3.48 -11.48
N VAL A 10 -8.63 4.70 -11.15
CA VAL A 10 -8.29 5.38 -9.89
C VAL A 10 -8.57 4.50 -8.68
N LYS A 11 -9.70 3.81 -8.70
CA LYS A 11 -10.09 2.89 -7.62
C LYS A 11 -9.04 1.79 -7.44
N ASP A 12 -8.52 1.26 -8.54
CA ASP A 12 -7.51 0.19 -8.49
C ASP A 12 -6.19 0.71 -7.93
N LEU A 13 -5.78 1.94 -8.28
CA LEU A 13 -4.61 2.59 -7.68
C LEU A 13 -4.76 2.87 -6.19
N VAL A 14 -5.92 3.39 -5.76
CA VAL A 14 -6.18 3.65 -4.34
C VAL A 14 -6.22 2.35 -3.54
N TRP A 15 -6.82 1.30 -4.10
CA TRP A 15 -6.79 -0.04 -3.51
C TRP A 15 -5.36 -0.55 -3.35
N HIS A 16 -4.54 -0.43 -4.39
CA HIS A 16 -3.15 -0.87 -4.39
C HIS A 16 -2.33 -0.16 -3.30
N CYS A 17 -2.36 1.17 -3.26
CA CYS A 17 -1.70 1.97 -2.23
C CYS A 17 -2.19 1.60 -0.81
N GLY A 18 -3.50 1.39 -0.67
CA GLY A 18 -4.12 1.03 0.60
C GLY A 18 -3.69 -0.35 1.11
N TYR A 19 -3.61 -1.34 0.22
CA TYR A 19 -3.16 -2.68 0.52
C TYR A 19 -1.71 -2.69 1.00
N TRP A 20 -0.81 -2.00 0.29
CA TRP A 20 0.60 -1.96 0.63
C TRP A 20 0.88 -1.19 1.93
N ALA A 21 0.10 -0.15 2.22
CA ALA A 21 0.13 0.48 3.54
C ALA A 21 -0.32 -0.47 4.67
N ASP A 22 -1.37 -1.27 4.48
CA ASP A 22 -1.77 -2.27 5.48
C ASP A 22 -0.70 -3.35 5.66
N TYR A 23 -0.10 -3.80 4.54
CA TYR A 23 1.00 -4.76 4.51
C TYR A 23 2.22 -4.27 5.29
N VAL A 24 2.65 -3.03 5.09
CA VAL A 24 3.80 -2.51 5.87
C VAL A 24 3.47 -2.37 7.35
N GLY A 25 2.20 -2.14 7.70
CA GLY A 25 1.74 -2.24 9.09
C GLY A 25 2.05 -3.61 9.72
N ASP A 26 1.72 -4.70 9.01
CA ASP A 26 2.08 -6.07 9.44
C ASP A 26 3.60 -6.25 9.55
N VAL A 27 4.38 -5.76 8.58
CA VAL A 27 5.85 -5.86 8.58
C VAL A 27 6.44 -5.18 9.82
N LEU A 28 6.03 -3.94 10.10
CA LEU A 28 6.53 -3.17 11.24
C LEU A 28 6.16 -3.82 12.58
N GLU A 29 4.95 -4.38 12.70
CA GLU A 29 4.53 -5.13 13.89
C GLU A 29 5.40 -6.37 14.11
N ARG A 30 5.75 -7.10 13.05
CA ARG A 30 6.65 -8.26 13.10
C ARG A 30 8.07 -7.87 13.50
N MET A 31 8.60 -6.81 12.90
CA MET A 31 9.92 -6.26 13.24
C MET A 31 9.97 -5.85 14.71
N SER A 32 8.96 -5.13 15.21
CA SER A 32 8.88 -4.72 16.61
C SER A 32 8.78 -5.91 17.58
N ALA A 33 8.20 -7.03 17.13
CA ALA A 33 8.10 -8.26 17.91
C ALA A 33 9.37 -9.14 17.83
N GLY A 34 10.40 -8.72 17.09
CA GLY A 34 11.62 -9.50 16.86
C GLY A 34 11.35 -10.82 16.11
N GLN A 35 10.29 -10.87 15.31
CA GLN A 35 9.98 -12.03 14.49
C GLN A 35 10.96 -12.12 13.31
N PRO A 36 11.30 -13.33 12.86
CA PRO A 36 12.09 -13.47 11.64
C PRO A 36 11.33 -12.93 10.43
N GLU A 37 12.09 -12.48 9.45
CA GLU A 37 11.56 -12.12 8.14
C GLU A 37 10.70 -13.27 7.57
N PRO A 38 9.58 -12.95 6.91
CA PRO A 38 8.82 -13.97 6.22
C PRO A 38 9.69 -14.63 5.14
N PRO A 39 9.40 -15.89 4.76
CA PRO A 39 10.07 -16.53 3.65
C PRO A 39 9.91 -15.70 2.37
N GLU A 40 10.85 -15.86 1.44
CA GLU A 40 10.82 -15.18 0.14
C GLU A 40 9.45 -15.33 -0.52
N GLN A 41 8.88 -14.19 -0.89
CA GLN A 41 7.54 -14.11 -1.45
C GLN A 41 7.62 -13.91 -2.97
N ASP A 42 6.76 -14.61 -3.70
CA ASP A 42 6.50 -14.30 -5.11
C ASP A 42 5.71 -12.99 -5.18
N TRP A 43 6.46 -11.88 -5.23
CA TRP A 43 5.91 -10.53 -5.29
C TRP A 43 5.06 -10.28 -6.52
N GLU A 44 5.38 -10.91 -7.65
CA GLU A 44 4.61 -10.75 -8.87
C GLU A 44 3.25 -11.45 -8.78
N ALA A 45 3.22 -12.67 -8.21
CA ALA A 45 1.98 -13.37 -7.94
C ALA A 45 1.11 -12.63 -6.91
N LEU A 46 1.72 -12.09 -5.86
CA LEU A 46 1.00 -11.29 -4.87
C LEU A 46 0.42 -10.02 -5.52
N ASN A 47 1.21 -9.28 -6.28
CA ASN A 47 0.76 -8.08 -6.99
C ASN A 47 -0.43 -8.36 -7.92
N ARG A 48 -0.36 -9.44 -8.71
CA ARG A 48 -1.49 -9.85 -9.58
C ARG A 48 -2.73 -10.20 -8.77
N MET A 49 -2.58 -10.90 -7.65
CA MET A 49 -3.69 -11.26 -6.78
C MET A 49 -4.36 -10.02 -6.17
N VAL A 50 -3.56 -9.08 -5.65
CA VAL A 50 -4.05 -7.82 -5.08
C VAL A 50 -4.76 -6.98 -6.14
N ALA A 51 -4.18 -6.87 -7.33
CA ALA A 51 -4.78 -6.13 -8.45
C ALA A 51 -6.13 -6.74 -8.87
N GLU A 52 -6.25 -8.07 -8.92
CA GLU A 52 -7.51 -8.74 -9.26
C GLU A 52 -8.56 -8.57 -8.15
N ASP A 53 -8.16 -8.68 -6.88
CA ASP A 53 -9.04 -8.46 -5.72
C ASP A 53 -9.66 -7.04 -5.73
N GLY A 54 -8.88 -6.02 -6.11
CA GLY A 54 -9.35 -4.64 -6.21
C GLY A 54 -10.50 -4.42 -7.20
N LYS A 55 -10.54 -5.20 -8.30
CA LYS A 55 -11.56 -5.04 -9.35
C LYS A 55 -12.97 -5.26 -8.82
N GLY A 56 -13.13 -6.23 -7.90
CA GLY A 56 -14.41 -6.60 -7.32
C GLY A 56 -14.96 -5.63 -6.27
N LYS A 57 -14.14 -4.69 -5.77
CA LYS A 57 -14.52 -3.81 -4.66
C LYS A 57 -15.28 -2.57 -5.14
N SER A 58 -16.18 -2.08 -4.30
CA SER A 58 -16.76 -0.74 -4.42
C SER A 58 -15.75 0.34 -4.03
N TRP A 59 -16.04 1.59 -4.42
CA TRP A 59 -15.22 2.74 -4.03
C TRP A 59 -15.17 2.90 -2.50
N ASP A 60 -16.31 2.77 -1.81
CA ASP A 60 -16.40 2.93 -0.35
C ASP A 60 -15.54 1.87 0.37
N GLU A 61 -15.57 0.62 -0.08
CA GLU A 61 -14.72 -0.45 0.46
C GLU A 61 -13.23 -0.13 0.28
N VAL A 62 -12.86 0.42 -0.89
CA VAL A 62 -11.48 0.80 -1.19
C VAL A 62 -11.00 1.95 -0.33
N ILE A 63 -11.80 3.02 -0.17
CA ILE A 63 -11.44 4.14 0.70
C ILE A 63 -11.27 3.68 2.15
N VAL A 64 -12.24 2.94 2.68
CA VAL A 64 -12.18 2.44 4.07
C VAL A 64 -10.95 1.55 4.27
N ALA A 65 -10.63 0.69 3.31
CA ALA A 65 -9.43 -0.15 3.39
C ALA A 65 -8.14 0.67 3.33
N ALA A 66 -8.05 1.66 2.43
CA ALA A 66 -6.87 2.50 2.29
C ALA A 66 -6.61 3.37 3.53
N GLU A 67 -7.67 3.98 4.10
CA GLU A 67 -7.56 4.73 5.35
C GLU A 67 -7.12 3.83 6.50
N ARG A 68 -7.72 2.64 6.63
CA ARG A 68 -7.32 1.65 7.64
C ARG A 68 -5.85 1.24 7.49
N GLY A 69 -5.41 0.92 6.28
CA GLY A 69 -4.03 0.51 6.02
C GLY A 69 -3.03 1.61 6.38
N ARG A 70 -3.29 2.85 5.97
CA ARG A 70 -2.48 4.01 6.35
C ARG A 70 -2.42 4.22 7.86
N ASP A 71 -3.58 4.15 8.53
CA ASP A 71 -3.66 4.37 9.96
C ASP A 71 -2.95 3.24 10.73
N ARG A 72 -3.01 2.00 10.22
CA ARG A 72 -2.26 0.87 10.77
C ARG A 72 -0.76 1.03 10.62
N ALA A 73 -0.25 1.31 9.42
CA ALA A 73 1.17 1.55 9.18
C ALA A 73 1.72 2.62 10.14
N ARG A 74 0.97 3.73 10.26
CA ARG A 74 1.33 4.84 11.14
C ARG A 74 1.34 4.42 12.61
N ALA A 75 0.32 3.67 13.05
CA ALA A 75 0.24 3.19 14.43
C ALA A 75 1.37 2.21 14.75
N ALA A 76 1.71 1.30 13.82
CA ALA A 76 2.79 0.33 13.98
C ALA A 76 4.14 1.03 14.12
N LEU A 77 4.46 1.99 13.24
CA LEU A 77 5.70 2.78 13.33
C LEU A 77 5.80 3.53 14.65
N LEU A 78 4.72 4.20 15.09
CA LEU A 78 4.68 4.96 16.34
C LEU A 78 4.78 4.08 17.59
N ALA A 79 4.44 2.80 17.50
CA ALA A 79 4.52 1.85 18.60
C ALA A 79 5.94 1.28 18.79
N MET A 80 6.83 1.44 17.80
CA MET A 80 8.19 0.92 17.88
C MET A 80 8.99 1.66 18.96
N THR A 81 9.73 0.89 19.76
CA THR A 81 10.63 1.47 20.79
C THR A 81 11.87 2.10 20.16
N ASP A 82 12.34 1.50 19.07
CA ASP A 82 13.46 1.98 18.26
C ASP A 82 13.10 1.79 16.79
N VAL A 83 13.16 2.87 16.01
CA VAL A 83 12.87 2.86 14.57
C VAL A 83 14.19 2.69 13.85
N THR A 84 14.43 1.47 13.37
CA THR A 84 15.64 1.15 12.60
C THR A 84 15.56 1.73 11.19
N ASP A 85 16.70 1.86 10.52
CA ASP A 85 16.75 2.29 9.11
C ASP A 85 15.92 1.38 8.21
N ALA A 86 15.89 0.07 8.48
CA ALA A 86 15.06 -0.88 7.75
C ALA A 86 13.56 -0.59 7.93
N ALA A 87 13.10 -0.37 9.16
CA ALA A 87 11.72 -0.03 9.44
C ALA A 87 11.31 1.33 8.82
N ALA A 88 12.23 2.29 8.83
CA ALA A 88 12.01 3.58 8.17
C ALA A 88 11.91 3.45 6.64
N SER A 89 12.73 2.60 6.02
CA SER A 89 12.68 2.32 4.58
C SER A 89 11.36 1.66 4.21
N GLU A 90 11.01 0.54 4.85
CA GLU A 90 9.75 -0.20 4.60
C GLU A 90 8.53 0.74 4.69
N PHE A 91 8.45 1.55 5.74
CA PHE A 91 7.37 2.53 5.89
C PHE A 91 7.36 3.56 4.77
N THR A 92 8.52 4.12 4.41
CA THR A 92 8.61 5.19 3.41
C THR A 92 8.30 4.65 2.02
N ASP A 93 8.90 3.51 1.67
CA ASP A 93 8.78 2.85 0.37
C ASP A 93 7.31 2.52 0.08
N GLU A 94 6.60 1.92 1.03
CA GLU A 94 5.21 1.46 0.83
C GLU A 94 4.13 2.51 1.13
N THR A 95 4.50 3.68 1.65
CA THR A 95 3.56 4.78 1.90
C THR A 95 3.94 6.03 1.15
N VAL A 96 4.88 6.83 1.67
CA VAL A 96 5.16 8.18 1.17
C VAL A 96 5.62 8.15 -0.28
N ASP A 97 6.56 7.29 -0.62
CA ASP A 97 7.14 7.23 -1.96
C ASP A 97 6.15 6.58 -2.93
N HIS A 98 5.49 5.50 -2.52
CA HIS A 98 4.42 4.85 -3.29
C HIS A 98 3.25 5.81 -3.60
N TYR A 99 2.83 6.63 -2.62
CA TYR A 99 1.81 7.64 -2.83
C TYR A 99 2.30 8.71 -3.81
N GLN A 100 3.56 9.13 -3.72
CA GLN A 100 4.12 10.11 -4.66
C GLN A 100 4.21 9.57 -6.08
N GLU A 101 4.64 8.32 -6.25
CA GLU A 101 4.70 7.63 -7.55
C GLU A 101 3.33 7.66 -8.24
N HIS A 102 2.27 7.32 -7.51
CA HIS A 102 0.91 7.29 -8.04
C HIS A 102 0.17 8.64 -7.98
N THR A 103 0.69 9.66 -7.29
CA THR A 103 0.02 10.97 -7.19
C THR A 103 -0.14 11.62 -8.56
N ALA A 104 0.90 11.58 -9.40
CA ALA A 104 0.82 12.11 -10.76
C ALA A 104 -0.27 11.40 -11.59
N GLU A 105 -0.48 10.10 -11.35
CA GLU A 105 -1.44 9.27 -12.04
C GLU A 105 -2.86 9.56 -11.58
N ILE A 106 -3.08 9.64 -10.27
CA ILE A 106 -4.37 10.03 -9.67
C ILE A 106 -4.78 11.43 -10.12
N VAL A 107 -3.84 12.38 -10.17
CA VAL A 107 -4.10 13.74 -10.68
C VAL A 107 -4.48 13.72 -12.16
N ALA A 108 -3.78 12.94 -12.99
CA ALA A 108 -4.11 12.80 -14.40
C ALA A 108 -5.54 12.23 -14.60
N PHE A 109 -5.95 11.26 -13.78
CA PHE A 109 -7.32 10.73 -13.82
C PHE A 109 -8.38 11.74 -13.41
N ALA A 110 -8.14 12.53 -12.36
CA ALA A 110 -9.10 13.52 -11.88
C ALA A 110 -9.32 14.66 -12.89
N ALA A 111 -8.31 15.00 -13.70
CA ALA A 111 -8.40 16.01 -14.76
C ALA A 111 -9.04 15.49 -16.07
N ALA A 112 -9.21 14.18 -16.19
CA ALA A 112 -9.72 13.50 -17.38
C ALA A 112 -11.23 13.23 -17.38
N GLY A 113 -11.89 13.43 -16.23
CA GLY A 113 -13.36 13.37 -16.05
C GLY A 113 -13.99 14.75 -16.03
#